data_AF-A0A1V3WKK5-F1
#
_entry.id   AF-A0A1V3WKK5-F1
#
_cell.length_a   1.000
_cell.length_b   1.000
_cell.length_c   1.000
_cell.angle_alpha   90.00
_cell.angle_beta   90.00
_cell.angle_gamma   90.00
#
_symmetry.space_group_name_H-M   'P 1'
#
loop_
_entity.id
_entity.type
_entity.pdbx_description
1 polymer ?
#
loop_
_entity_poly.entity_id
_entity_poly.type
_entity_poly.pdbx_seq_one_letter_code
_entity_poly.pdbx_strand_id
1 'polypeptide(L)'
;MGINLAGLLNSGSGNIGFGNSGTNNIGFFNSGSGNIGAFSAGTNTVFPDHLNSFGFGNSGTGNFGFGNSGSGNVGFWDSGLLNTGFGNAGSINTGGWNGNNLNTGFFNSGSTNTGFGNSGHVNTGFWNAGNLNTGFGNTADQGPVGLAATGNSGFSNAGVANSGFGNTAANGGHGISGFFNSAAGGSVITGVSSGFFNTGVTDAMGPFPSGMLSGFNSGFFNTGIANAGLLSLGRLVLLAT
;
A
#
# COMPACT_ATOMS: atom_id res chain seq x y z
N MET A 1 38.81 21.67 -25.48
CA MET A 1 38.94 22.11 -24.08
C MET A 1 37.73 21.58 -23.33
N GLY A 2 37.90 20.52 -22.55
CA GLY A 2 36.80 19.70 -22.01
C GLY A 2 36.02 20.41 -20.90
N ILE A 3 34.72 20.13 -20.81
CA ILE A 3 33.86 20.65 -19.73
C ILE A 3 34.40 20.12 -18.40
N ASN A 4 34.89 21.02 -17.55
CA ASN A 4 35.18 20.70 -16.15
C ASN A 4 33.84 20.66 -15.39
N LEU A 5 33.34 19.44 -15.27
CA LEU A 5 31.99 19.06 -14.87
C LEU A 5 31.96 18.61 -13.40
N ALA A 6 32.68 19.30 -12.50
CA ALA A 6 33.08 18.81 -11.16
C ALA A 6 31.96 18.43 -10.17
N GLY A 7 30.71 18.36 -10.62
CA GLY A 7 29.69 17.52 -10.00
C GLY A 7 28.35 17.50 -10.74
N LEU A 8 28.23 17.95 -12.01
CA LEU A 8 26.92 18.10 -12.68
C LEU A 8 25.86 18.86 -11.82
N LEU A 9 26.27 19.83 -11.01
CA LEU A 9 25.42 20.52 -10.02
C LEU A 9 24.83 19.60 -8.92
N ASN A 10 25.47 18.48 -8.63
CA ASN A 10 25.13 17.64 -7.49
C ASN A 10 25.70 18.25 -6.18
N SER A 11 24.95 18.14 -5.09
CA SER A 11 25.34 18.49 -3.72
C SER A 11 25.25 17.27 -2.80
N GLY A 12 26.21 17.07 -1.90
CA GLY A 12 26.34 15.87 -1.07
C GLY A 12 27.23 14.79 -1.68
N SER A 13 26.99 13.51 -1.37
CA SER A 13 27.92 12.40 -1.70
C SER A 13 27.25 11.26 -2.47
N GLY A 14 28.02 10.55 -3.29
CA GLY A 14 27.53 9.34 -3.99
C GLY A 14 26.45 9.57 -5.06
N ASN A 15 26.11 10.82 -5.38
CA ASN A 15 25.11 11.12 -6.40
C ASN A 15 25.65 10.90 -7.82
N ILE A 16 24.85 10.26 -8.68
CA ILE A 16 25.13 10.01 -10.10
C ILE A 16 24.06 10.71 -10.94
N GLY A 17 24.47 11.48 -11.95
CA GLY A 17 23.56 12.25 -12.80
C GLY A 17 23.67 13.76 -12.53
N PHE A 18 22.58 14.52 -12.63
CA PHE A 18 22.60 15.99 -12.63
C PHE A 18 21.61 16.62 -11.63
N GLY A 19 22.06 17.65 -10.92
CA GLY A 19 21.22 18.46 -10.04
C GLY A 19 20.69 17.74 -8.79
N ASN A 20 21.28 16.63 -8.39
CA ASN A 20 20.85 15.87 -7.22
C ASN A 20 21.41 16.45 -5.92
N SER A 21 20.64 16.46 -4.85
CA SER A 21 21.04 16.92 -3.51
C SER A 21 20.88 15.81 -2.47
N GLY A 22 21.90 15.60 -1.63
CA GLY A 22 21.89 14.58 -0.59
C GLY A 22 22.81 13.41 -0.92
N THR A 23 22.36 12.17 -0.73
CA THR A 23 23.22 10.98 -0.78
C THR A 23 22.73 9.91 -1.75
N ASN A 24 23.64 9.31 -2.52
CA ASN A 24 23.36 8.10 -3.31
C ASN A 24 22.14 8.20 -4.26
N ASN A 25 21.82 9.38 -4.77
CA ASN A 25 20.75 9.55 -5.74
C ASN A 25 21.27 9.30 -7.17
N ILE A 26 20.46 8.63 -8.00
CA ILE A 26 20.77 8.35 -9.40
C ILE A 26 19.73 9.01 -10.29
N GLY A 27 20.15 9.92 -11.17
CA GLY A 27 19.30 10.55 -12.19
C GLY A 27 19.28 12.07 -12.09
N PHE A 28 18.11 12.70 -12.08
CA PHE A 28 17.98 14.15 -12.27
C PHE A 28 17.17 14.84 -11.18
N PHE A 29 17.74 15.87 -10.55
CA PHE A 29 17.03 16.75 -9.61
C PHE A 29 16.36 16.03 -8.44
N ASN A 30 16.96 14.92 -7.97
CA ASN A 30 16.47 14.23 -6.78
C ASN A 30 17.01 14.89 -5.51
N SER A 31 16.27 14.81 -4.41
CA SER A 31 16.64 15.36 -3.11
C SER A 31 16.50 14.31 -1.99
N GLY A 32 17.45 14.24 -1.08
CA GLY A 32 17.44 13.25 0.01
C GLY A 32 18.37 12.08 -0.28
N SER A 33 17.95 10.84 0.02
CA SER A 33 18.83 9.67 -0.09
C SER A 33 18.24 8.54 -0.92
N GLY A 34 19.06 7.91 -1.79
CA GLY A 34 18.74 6.62 -2.42
C GLY A 34 17.61 6.67 -3.46
N ASN A 35 17.37 7.82 -4.08
CA ASN A 35 16.33 7.96 -5.11
C ASN A 35 16.91 7.65 -6.50
N ILE A 36 16.21 6.83 -7.28
CA ILE A 36 16.52 6.53 -8.69
C ILE A 36 15.43 7.12 -9.58
N GLY A 37 15.83 7.94 -10.55
CA GLY A 37 14.94 8.55 -11.54
C GLY A 37 15.01 10.08 -11.48
N ALA A 38 13.88 10.78 -11.43
CA ALA A 38 13.89 12.24 -11.48
C ALA A 38 12.90 12.92 -10.54
N PHE A 39 13.27 14.11 -10.06
CA PHE A 39 12.42 14.99 -9.23
C PHE A 39 11.85 14.30 -7.98
N SER A 40 12.49 13.25 -7.50
CA SER A 40 12.04 12.55 -6.29
C SER A 40 12.69 13.13 -5.05
N ALA A 41 11.94 13.20 -3.95
CA ALA A 41 12.38 13.76 -2.69
C ALA A 41 12.13 12.80 -1.52
N GLY A 42 13.09 12.64 -0.62
CA GLY A 42 12.92 11.88 0.61
C GLY A 42 14.05 10.90 0.89
N THR A 43 13.91 10.17 1.99
CA THR A 43 14.91 9.26 2.53
C THR A 43 14.21 8.04 3.12
N ASN A 44 14.81 6.87 2.96
CA ASN A 44 14.32 5.64 3.57
C ASN A 44 14.82 5.54 5.02
N THR A 45 14.01 6.00 5.97
CA THR A 45 14.34 5.93 7.39
C THR A 45 13.98 4.59 8.03
N VAL A 46 13.14 3.79 7.35
CA VAL A 46 12.70 2.48 7.86
C VAL A 46 13.80 1.45 7.64
N PHE A 47 14.47 1.53 6.49
CA PHE A 47 15.59 0.68 6.13
C PHE A 47 16.71 1.56 5.57
N PRO A 48 17.63 2.02 6.44
CA PRO A 48 18.76 2.82 6.04
C PRO A 48 19.56 2.15 4.92
N ASP A 49 20.17 2.97 4.06
CA ASP A 49 21.02 2.55 2.93
C ASP A 49 20.33 1.78 1.79
N HIS A 50 19.00 1.58 1.85
CA HIS A 50 18.24 0.96 0.76
C HIS A 50 17.70 1.99 -0.22
N LEU A 51 17.24 1.54 -1.40
CA LEU A 51 16.58 2.45 -2.34
C LEU A 51 15.35 3.07 -1.67
N ASN A 52 15.24 4.39 -1.81
CA ASN A 52 14.13 5.14 -1.29
C ASN A 52 13.01 5.29 -2.30
N SER A 53 13.32 5.56 -3.56
CA SER A 53 12.29 5.69 -4.58
C SER A 53 12.82 5.30 -5.94
N PHE A 54 11.95 4.77 -6.78
CA PHE A 54 12.25 4.51 -8.19
C PHE A 54 11.15 5.11 -9.05
N GLY A 55 11.53 6.01 -9.96
CA GLY A 55 10.62 6.63 -10.92
C GLY A 55 10.68 8.16 -10.88
N PHE A 56 9.54 8.82 -10.94
CA PHE A 56 9.48 10.27 -11.17
C PHE A 56 8.61 10.99 -10.17
N GLY A 57 9.09 12.10 -9.60
CA GLY A 57 8.26 12.99 -8.79
C GLY A 57 7.73 12.37 -7.50
N ASN A 58 8.38 11.34 -6.96
CA ASN A 58 7.94 10.69 -5.74
C ASN A 58 8.40 11.47 -4.50
N SER A 59 7.59 11.51 -3.45
CA SER A 59 7.91 12.18 -2.19
C SER A 59 7.70 11.26 -0.99
N GLY A 60 8.66 11.24 -0.05
CA GLY A 60 8.60 10.40 1.15
C GLY A 60 9.46 9.15 1.04
N THR A 61 8.93 8.00 1.43
CA THR A 61 9.71 6.77 1.68
C THR A 61 9.25 5.59 0.82
N GLY A 62 10.19 4.87 0.21
CA GLY A 62 9.91 3.56 -0.41
C GLY A 62 8.91 3.56 -1.58
N ASN A 63 8.78 4.64 -2.35
CA ASN A 63 7.75 4.75 -3.40
C ASN A 63 8.28 4.30 -4.78
N PHE A 64 7.46 3.57 -5.53
CA PHE A 64 7.75 3.10 -6.89
C PHE A 64 6.73 3.63 -7.88
N GLY A 65 7.17 4.25 -8.97
CA GLY A 65 6.30 4.81 -10.01
C GLY A 65 6.35 6.33 -10.07
N PHE A 66 5.19 6.99 -10.20
CA PHE A 66 5.12 8.39 -10.60
C PHE A 66 4.24 9.24 -9.68
N GLY A 67 4.79 10.34 -9.17
CA GLY A 67 4.00 11.35 -8.45
C GLY A 67 3.42 10.85 -7.14
N ASN A 68 4.00 9.81 -6.53
CA ASN A 68 3.48 9.24 -5.30
C ASN A 68 3.96 10.05 -4.08
N SER A 69 3.15 10.10 -3.03
CA SER A 69 3.49 10.79 -1.78
C SER A 69 3.21 9.92 -0.56
N GLY A 70 4.11 9.95 0.42
CA GLY A 70 3.99 9.15 1.64
C GLY A 70 4.92 7.94 1.60
N SER A 71 4.44 6.76 1.98
CA SER A 71 5.28 5.59 2.22
C SER A 71 4.83 4.34 1.45
N GLY A 72 5.75 3.70 0.75
CA GLY A 72 5.56 2.35 0.20
C GLY A 72 4.52 2.25 -0.92
N ASN A 73 4.19 3.33 -1.61
CA ASN A 73 3.18 3.29 -2.69
C ASN A 73 3.80 2.80 -4.01
N VAL A 74 3.05 1.98 -4.74
CA VAL A 74 3.45 1.43 -6.05
C VAL A 74 2.40 1.78 -7.09
N GLY A 75 2.72 2.73 -7.98
CA GLY A 75 1.71 3.24 -8.90
C GLY A 75 1.89 4.68 -9.34
N PHE A 76 0.77 5.36 -9.53
CA PHE A 76 0.70 6.72 -10.07
C PHE A 76 -0.18 7.62 -9.20
N TRP A 77 0.37 8.73 -8.72
CA TRP A 77 -0.38 9.75 -7.96
C TRP A 77 -1.06 9.22 -6.70
N ASP A 78 -0.49 8.17 -6.10
CA ASP A 78 -0.97 7.62 -4.84
C ASP A 78 -0.45 8.46 -3.66
N SER A 79 -1.28 8.66 -2.64
CA SER A 79 -0.94 9.39 -1.42
C SER A 79 -1.27 8.57 -0.17
N GLY A 80 -0.32 8.51 0.77
CA GLY A 80 -0.48 7.81 2.03
C GLY A 80 0.41 6.58 2.11
N LEU A 81 -0.13 5.44 2.53
CA LEU A 81 0.65 4.26 2.91
C LEU A 81 0.29 3.01 2.10
N LEU A 82 1.28 2.39 1.46
CA LEU A 82 1.17 1.06 0.85
C LEU A 82 0.00 0.93 -0.14
N ASN A 83 -0.26 1.95 -0.96
CA ASN A 83 -1.26 1.83 -2.03
C ASN A 83 -0.64 1.21 -3.29
N THR A 84 -1.47 0.48 -4.04
CA THR A 84 -1.11 -0.09 -5.33
C THR A 84 -2.10 0.35 -6.41
N GLY A 85 -1.62 1.09 -7.42
CA GLY A 85 -2.39 1.41 -8.62
C GLY A 85 -2.34 2.88 -9.01
N PHE A 86 -3.45 3.61 -8.95
CA PHE A 86 -3.46 5.03 -9.33
C PHE A 86 -4.45 5.92 -8.57
N GLY A 87 -3.99 7.09 -8.15
CA GLY A 87 -4.84 8.14 -7.56
C GLY A 87 -5.50 7.73 -6.25
N ASN A 88 -4.96 6.75 -5.54
CA ASN A 88 -5.50 6.34 -4.24
C ASN A 88 -5.01 7.29 -3.15
N ALA A 89 -5.87 7.58 -2.17
CA ALA A 89 -5.54 8.42 -1.02
C ALA A 89 -5.91 7.70 0.27
N GLY A 90 -4.93 7.50 1.16
CA GLY A 90 -5.08 6.75 2.41
C GLY A 90 -4.18 5.53 2.43
N SER A 91 -4.65 4.40 2.93
CA SER A 91 -3.78 3.25 3.19
C SER A 91 -4.26 1.93 2.60
N ILE A 92 -3.33 1.19 2.00
CA ILE A 92 -3.53 -0.22 1.63
C ILE A 92 -4.70 -0.36 0.65
N ASN A 93 -4.78 0.53 -0.33
CA ASN A 93 -5.76 0.42 -1.41
C ASN A 93 -5.15 -0.25 -2.64
N THR A 94 -5.96 -1.03 -3.35
CA THR A 94 -5.59 -1.65 -4.62
C THR A 94 -6.56 -1.24 -5.72
N GLY A 95 -6.06 -0.73 -6.84
CA GLY A 95 -6.88 -0.23 -7.95
C GLY A 95 -6.73 1.28 -8.09
N GLY A 96 -7.83 2.04 -8.19
CA GLY A 96 -7.67 3.48 -8.38
C GLY A 96 -8.78 4.39 -7.90
N TRP A 97 -8.40 5.63 -7.59
CA TRP A 97 -9.29 6.65 -7.04
C TRP A 97 -10.02 6.22 -5.77
N ASN A 98 -9.42 5.32 -4.98
CA ASN A 98 -9.97 4.96 -3.68
C ASN A 98 -9.50 5.96 -2.63
N GLY A 99 -10.41 6.34 -1.73
CA GLY A 99 -10.11 7.10 -0.53
C GLY A 99 -10.04 6.21 0.70
N ASN A 100 -9.54 6.74 1.83
CA ASN A 100 -9.49 6.03 3.10
C ASN A 100 -8.71 4.69 2.96
N ASN A 101 -9.16 3.60 3.58
CA ASN A 101 -8.31 2.43 3.80
C ASN A 101 -8.92 1.12 3.28
N LEU A 102 -8.04 0.21 2.86
CA LEU A 102 -8.36 -1.20 2.58
C LEU A 102 -9.35 -1.42 1.43
N ASN A 103 -9.39 -0.57 0.41
CA ASN A 103 -10.29 -0.76 -0.72
C ASN A 103 -9.64 -1.53 -1.87
N THR A 104 -10.41 -2.38 -2.54
CA THR A 104 -10.04 -3.05 -3.80
C THR A 104 -11.02 -2.65 -4.90
N GLY A 105 -10.52 -2.11 -6.00
CA GLY A 105 -11.32 -1.68 -7.15
C GLY A 105 -11.21 -0.17 -7.36
N PHE A 106 -12.34 0.51 -7.62
CA PHE A 106 -12.31 1.91 -8.03
C PHE A 106 -13.32 2.81 -7.33
N PHE A 107 -12.95 4.07 -7.09
CA PHE A 107 -13.84 5.12 -6.56
C PHE A 107 -14.50 4.76 -5.22
N ASN A 108 -13.90 3.89 -4.41
CA ASN A 108 -14.42 3.58 -3.10
C ASN A 108 -13.88 4.61 -2.09
N SER A 109 -14.74 5.36 -1.42
CA SER A 109 -14.34 6.40 -0.46
C SER A 109 -14.42 5.96 1.01
N GLY A 110 -15.14 4.88 1.29
CA GLY A 110 -15.23 4.28 2.62
C GLY A 110 -14.07 3.34 2.92
N SER A 111 -14.27 2.32 3.75
CA SER A 111 -13.20 1.38 4.12
C SER A 111 -13.56 -0.07 3.83
N THR A 112 -12.55 -0.86 3.48
CA THR A 112 -12.69 -2.31 3.29
C THR A 112 -13.73 -2.68 2.23
N ASN A 113 -13.81 -1.92 1.13
CA ASN A 113 -14.76 -2.18 0.05
C ASN A 113 -14.10 -2.93 -1.10
N THR A 114 -14.89 -3.77 -1.77
CA THR A 114 -14.51 -4.46 -3.01
C THR A 114 -15.48 -4.09 -4.12
N GLY A 115 -14.99 -3.51 -5.21
CA GLY A 115 -15.79 -3.16 -6.38
C GLY A 115 -15.70 -1.68 -6.72
N PHE A 116 -16.82 -1.04 -7.02
CA PHE A 116 -16.84 0.31 -7.60
C PHE A 116 -17.74 1.27 -6.83
N GLY A 117 -17.23 2.46 -6.50
CA GLY A 117 -18.07 3.57 -6.06
C GLY A 117 -18.74 3.37 -4.71
N ASN A 118 -18.22 2.51 -3.83
CA ASN A 118 -18.80 2.27 -2.51
C ASN A 118 -18.30 3.32 -1.51
N SER A 119 -19.21 4.06 -0.88
CA SER A 119 -18.87 5.11 0.08
C SER A 119 -19.00 4.66 1.54
N GLY A 120 -19.78 3.61 1.82
CA GLY A 120 -19.86 2.98 3.13
C GLY A 120 -18.70 2.03 3.41
N HIS A 121 -18.81 1.18 4.43
CA HIS A 121 -17.76 0.26 4.86
C HIS A 121 -18.13 -1.21 4.65
N VAL A 122 -17.12 -2.04 4.37
CA VAL A 122 -17.25 -3.50 4.21
C VAL A 122 -18.27 -3.86 3.13
N ASN A 123 -18.24 -3.19 1.98
CA ASN A 123 -19.18 -3.45 0.88
C ASN A 123 -18.54 -4.24 -0.25
N THR A 124 -19.34 -5.10 -0.91
CA THR A 124 -18.96 -5.79 -2.14
C THR A 124 -19.95 -5.46 -3.25
N GLY A 125 -19.46 -4.90 -4.36
CA GLY A 125 -20.29 -4.56 -5.52
C GLY A 125 -20.19 -3.08 -5.88
N PHE A 126 -21.33 -2.46 -6.19
CA PHE A 126 -21.36 -1.16 -6.87
C PHE A 126 -22.26 -0.15 -6.14
N TRP A 127 -21.74 1.05 -5.92
CA TRP A 127 -22.50 2.19 -5.40
C TRP A 127 -23.25 1.94 -4.10
N ASN A 128 -22.67 1.15 -3.20
CA ASN A 128 -23.24 0.94 -1.87
C ASN A 128 -22.78 2.07 -0.94
N ALA A 129 -23.74 2.85 -0.46
CA ALA A 129 -23.50 3.95 0.48
C ALA A 129 -23.62 3.50 1.95
N GLY A 130 -24.47 2.51 2.22
CA GLY A 130 -24.58 1.90 3.54
C GLY A 130 -23.44 0.93 3.83
N ASN A 131 -23.47 0.32 5.00
CA ASN A 131 -22.47 -0.61 5.51
C ASN A 131 -22.84 -2.08 5.34
N LEU A 132 -21.83 -2.94 5.17
CA LEU A 132 -21.96 -4.41 5.13
C LEU A 132 -22.86 -4.93 3.99
N ASN A 133 -22.84 -4.27 2.83
CA ASN A 133 -23.72 -4.60 1.71
C ASN A 133 -23.03 -5.46 0.65
N THR A 134 -23.81 -6.34 0.03
CA THR A 134 -23.43 -7.04 -1.20
C THR A 134 -24.43 -6.72 -2.29
N GLY A 135 -23.96 -6.26 -3.45
CA GLY A 135 -24.80 -5.94 -4.60
C GLY A 135 -24.69 -4.49 -5.05
N PHE A 136 -25.84 -3.88 -5.39
CA PHE A 136 -25.89 -2.61 -6.11
C PHE A 136 -26.78 -1.60 -5.38
N GLY A 137 -26.27 -0.38 -5.18
CA GLY A 137 -27.09 0.76 -4.78
C GLY A 137 -27.67 0.69 -3.36
N ASN A 138 -27.11 -0.13 -2.47
CA ASN A 138 -27.63 -0.25 -1.11
C ASN A 138 -27.22 0.96 -0.26
N THR A 139 -28.19 1.65 0.33
CA THR A 139 -27.96 2.85 1.16
C THR A 139 -28.11 2.61 2.66
N ALA A 140 -28.70 1.47 3.06
CA ALA A 140 -28.92 1.12 4.45
C ALA A 140 -27.79 0.22 4.99
N ASP A 141 -27.55 0.33 6.29
CA ASP A 141 -26.58 -0.51 7.01
C ASP A 141 -27.20 -1.86 7.33
N GLN A 142 -26.48 -2.94 7.03
CA GLN A 142 -26.90 -4.32 7.34
C GLN A 142 -26.29 -4.86 8.63
N GLY A 143 -25.44 -4.07 9.30
CA GLY A 143 -24.86 -4.42 10.58
C GLY A 143 -23.79 -3.43 11.04
N PRO A 144 -23.26 -3.62 12.26
CA PRO A 144 -22.16 -2.81 12.79
C PRO A 144 -20.89 -2.96 11.93
N VAL A 145 -20.14 -1.87 11.77
CA VAL A 145 -18.80 -1.84 11.14
C VAL A 145 -17.73 -1.36 12.14
N GLY A 146 -16.46 -1.72 11.92
CA GLY A 146 -15.33 -1.36 12.79
C GLY A 146 -14.98 -2.41 13.86
N LEU A 147 -14.50 -1.99 15.03
CA LEU A 147 -13.96 -2.90 16.07
C LEU A 147 -14.99 -3.87 16.65
N ALA A 148 -16.27 -3.51 16.61
CA ALA A 148 -17.38 -4.38 17.03
C ALA A 148 -17.97 -5.21 15.88
N ALA A 149 -17.45 -5.07 14.67
CA ALA A 149 -17.99 -5.72 13.48
C ALA A 149 -17.44 -7.13 13.30
N THR A 150 -18.35 -8.07 13.15
CA THR A 150 -18.04 -9.48 12.84
C THR A 150 -18.53 -9.90 11.46
N GLY A 151 -19.28 -9.03 10.77
CA GLY A 151 -19.89 -9.32 9.48
C GLY A 151 -18.90 -9.26 8.32
N ASN A 152 -19.18 -10.05 7.28
CA ASN A 152 -18.51 -9.98 5.98
C ASN A 152 -19.54 -9.65 4.89
N SER A 153 -19.12 -8.96 3.82
CA SER A 153 -19.87 -8.86 2.57
C SER A 153 -19.19 -9.67 1.46
N GLY A 154 -19.92 -9.96 0.39
CA GLY A 154 -19.43 -10.77 -0.73
C GLY A 154 -19.55 -12.26 -0.46
N PHE A 155 -18.64 -13.06 -1.01
CA PHE A 155 -18.80 -14.51 -1.12
C PHE A 155 -17.64 -15.27 -0.52
N SER A 156 -17.97 -16.30 0.27
CA SER A 156 -17.00 -17.25 0.85
C SER A 156 -15.86 -16.62 1.64
N ASN A 157 -16.12 -15.49 2.30
CA ASN A 157 -15.17 -14.85 3.21
C ASN A 157 -15.22 -15.48 4.60
N ALA A 158 -14.05 -15.69 5.21
CA ALA A 158 -13.89 -16.26 6.55
C ALA A 158 -13.14 -15.29 7.47
N GLY A 159 -13.63 -15.13 8.70
CA GLY A 159 -13.14 -14.12 9.64
C GLY A 159 -14.10 -12.93 9.78
N VAL A 160 -13.55 -11.75 10.04
CA VAL A 160 -14.33 -10.55 10.39
C VAL A 160 -14.03 -9.38 9.44
N ALA A 161 -15.06 -8.58 9.15
CA ALA A 161 -14.97 -7.33 8.40
C ALA A 161 -14.41 -7.47 6.97
N ASN A 162 -14.56 -8.62 6.33
CA ASN A 162 -14.08 -8.86 4.98
C ASN A 162 -15.10 -8.45 3.91
N SER A 163 -14.62 -7.96 2.77
CA SER A 163 -15.41 -7.79 1.55
C SER A 163 -14.76 -8.53 0.38
N GLY A 164 -15.51 -8.80 -0.68
CA GLY A 164 -15.02 -9.44 -1.90
C GLY A 164 -15.22 -10.94 -1.89
N PHE A 165 -14.20 -11.70 -2.29
CA PHE A 165 -14.33 -13.12 -2.59
C PHE A 165 -13.22 -13.95 -1.95
N GLY A 166 -13.60 -14.97 -1.17
CA GLY A 166 -12.66 -16.00 -0.70
C GLY A 166 -11.56 -15.50 0.24
N ASN A 167 -11.75 -14.35 0.88
CA ASN A 167 -10.77 -13.78 1.79
C ASN A 167 -10.81 -14.47 3.16
N THR A 168 -9.64 -14.68 3.76
CA THR A 168 -9.50 -15.34 5.07
C THR A 168 -8.66 -14.49 6.02
N ALA A 169 -9.26 -14.05 7.13
CA ALA A 169 -8.57 -13.31 8.19
C ALA A 169 -8.76 -14.02 9.55
N ALA A 170 -7.69 -14.57 10.12
CA ALA A 170 -7.77 -15.26 11.41
C ALA A 170 -7.58 -14.29 12.59
N ASN A 171 -8.67 -14.00 13.32
CA ASN A 171 -8.72 -13.19 14.57
C ASN A 171 -8.18 -11.74 14.51
N GLY A 172 -8.94 -10.79 15.03
CA GLY A 172 -8.43 -9.45 15.37
C GLY A 172 -8.34 -8.48 14.19
N GLY A 173 -9.49 -7.86 13.87
CA GLY A 173 -9.67 -6.46 13.50
C GLY A 173 -8.85 -5.89 12.35
N HIS A 174 -9.53 -5.64 11.22
CA HIS A 174 -9.47 -4.46 10.33
C HIS A 174 -10.03 -4.79 8.94
N GLY A 175 -10.04 -6.07 8.58
CA GLY A 175 -10.77 -6.62 7.46
C GLY A 175 -9.97 -6.63 6.15
N ILE A 176 -10.27 -7.61 5.31
CA ILE A 176 -9.65 -7.82 4.02
C ILE A 176 -10.63 -7.45 2.91
N SER A 177 -10.16 -6.76 1.87
CA SER A 177 -10.91 -6.59 0.63
C SER A 177 -10.26 -7.30 -0.54
N GLY A 178 -11.02 -7.49 -1.62
CA GLY A 178 -10.54 -8.03 -2.88
C GLY A 178 -10.76 -9.54 -2.99
N PHE A 179 -9.77 -10.27 -3.49
CA PHE A 179 -9.95 -11.65 -3.94
C PHE A 179 -8.87 -12.57 -3.36
N PHE A 180 -9.31 -13.60 -2.65
CA PHE A 180 -8.49 -14.71 -2.18
C PHE A 180 -7.25 -14.28 -1.39
N ASN A 181 -7.33 -13.17 -0.67
CA ASN A 181 -6.27 -12.78 0.24
C ASN A 181 -6.44 -13.55 1.55
N SER A 182 -5.33 -14.01 2.12
CA SER A 182 -5.30 -14.77 3.36
C SER A 182 -4.32 -14.10 4.32
N ALA A 183 -4.65 -14.03 5.60
CA ALA A 183 -3.71 -13.62 6.64
C ALA A 183 -3.98 -14.42 7.92
N ALA A 184 -2.90 -14.88 8.55
CA ALA A 184 -2.96 -15.67 9.78
C ALA A 184 -1.77 -15.39 10.70
N GLY A 185 -1.93 -15.80 11.96
CA GLY A 185 -0.86 -15.87 12.96
C GLY A 185 -0.64 -14.60 13.80
N GLY A 186 -1.26 -13.48 13.47
CA GLY A 186 -1.14 -12.24 14.25
C GLY A 186 -1.91 -12.35 15.57
N SER A 187 -1.24 -12.09 16.70
CA SER A 187 -1.88 -12.09 18.01
C SER A 187 -2.69 -10.83 18.32
N VAL A 188 -2.44 -9.73 17.59
CA VAL A 188 -3.09 -8.42 17.83
C VAL A 188 -3.90 -7.96 16.62
N ILE A 189 -3.28 -7.92 15.44
CA ILE A 189 -3.97 -7.58 14.19
C ILE A 189 -3.66 -8.64 13.14
N THR A 190 -4.71 -9.16 12.52
CA THR A 190 -4.62 -10.04 11.36
C THR A 190 -5.59 -9.60 10.28
N GLY A 191 -5.14 -9.69 9.03
CA GLY A 191 -6.05 -9.51 7.89
C GLY A 191 -6.25 -8.05 7.52
N VAL A 192 -5.16 -7.30 7.47
CA VAL A 192 -5.14 -5.96 6.86
C VAL A 192 -4.65 -6.13 5.43
N SER A 193 -5.50 -6.45 4.45
CA SER A 193 -5.02 -6.59 3.06
C SER A 193 -6.07 -6.20 2.03
N SER A 194 -5.62 -5.70 0.89
CA SER A 194 -6.44 -5.44 -0.28
C SER A 194 -5.80 -6.03 -1.53
N GLY A 195 -6.58 -6.17 -2.60
CA GLY A 195 -6.10 -6.65 -3.89
C GLY A 195 -6.36 -8.14 -4.08
N PHE A 196 -5.37 -8.86 -4.60
CA PHE A 196 -5.57 -10.19 -5.15
C PHE A 196 -4.49 -11.16 -4.67
N PHE A 197 -4.91 -12.28 -4.09
CA PHE A 197 -4.06 -13.41 -3.75
C PHE A 197 -2.87 -13.06 -2.82
N ASN A 198 -3.03 -12.05 -1.98
CA ASN A 198 -2.01 -11.70 -1.00
C ASN A 198 -2.04 -12.67 0.18
N THR A 199 -0.87 -13.07 0.66
CA THR A 199 -0.67 -13.95 1.82
C THR A 199 0.04 -13.20 2.94
N GLY A 200 -0.71 -12.75 3.93
CA GLY A 200 -0.20 -12.19 5.18
C GLY A 200 0.44 -13.26 6.04
N VAL A 201 1.73 -13.07 6.33
CA VAL A 201 2.45 -13.83 7.36
C VAL A 201 2.97 -12.88 8.43
N THR A 202 3.28 -13.42 9.60
CA THR A 202 3.83 -12.64 10.71
C THR A 202 5.32 -12.42 10.53
N ASP A 203 5.75 -11.17 10.66
CA ASP A 203 7.16 -10.79 10.70
C ASP A 203 7.31 -9.55 11.59
N ALA A 204 8.53 -9.21 11.98
CA ALA A 204 8.80 -8.01 12.76
C ALA A 204 8.58 -6.75 11.88
N MET A 205 7.93 -5.74 12.46
CA MET A 205 7.66 -4.48 11.76
C MET A 205 7.68 -3.31 12.74
N GLY A 206 8.68 -2.43 12.60
CA GLY A 206 8.86 -1.28 13.49
C GLY A 206 8.97 -1.71 14.96
N PRO A 207 8.13 -1.19 15.88
CA PRO A 207 8.15 -1.57 17.29
C PRO A 207 7.51 -2.93 17.59
N PHE A 208 6.91 -3.58 16.59
CA PHE A 208 6.16 -4.82 16.76
C PHE A 208 7.03 -6.04 16.46
N PRO A 209 7.20 -6.99 17.40
CA PRO A 209 7.92 -8.22 17.16
C PRO A 209 7.13 -9.16 16.23
N SER A 210 7.83 -10.14 15.65
CA SER A 210 7.18 -11.19 14.88
C SER A 210 6.14 -11.92 15.72
N GLY A 211 5.02 -12.26 15.09
CA GLY A 211 3.85 -12.90 15.71
C GLY A 211 2.75 -11.92 16.16
N MET A 212 2.99 -10.60 16.18
CA MET A 212 2.00 -9.63 16.64
C MET A 212 1.05 -9.16 15.52
N LEU A 213 1.58 -8.98 14.31
CA LEU A 213 0.88 -8.42 13.16
C LEU A 213 0.97 -9.38 11.96
N SER A 214 -0.09 -9.44 11.15
CA SER A 214 -0.12 -10.21 9.90
C SER A 214 -0.93 -9.51 8.82
N GLY A 215 -0.36 -9.41 7.61
CA GLY A 215 -0.98 -8.74 6.46
C GLY A 215 -0.29 -7.43 6.08
N PHE A 216 -1.01 -6.31 6.08
CA PHE A 216 -0.59 -5.01 5.53
C PHE A 216 -0.15 -5.07 4.06
N ASN A 217 -0.87 -5.83 3.24
CA ASN A 217 -0.52 -6.02 1.83
C ASN A 217 -1.55 -5.37 0.89
N SER A 218 -1.09 -4.70 -0.16
CA SER A 218 -1.91 -4.25 -1.28
C SER A 218 -1.32 -4.72 -2.61
N GLY A 219 -2.15 -4.85 -3.64
CA GLY A 219 -1.74 -5.29 -4.96
C GLY A 219 -1.95 -6.79 -5.18
N PHE A 220 -0.96 -7.46 -5.76
CA PHE A 220 -1.13 -8.78 -6.36
C PHE A 220 -0.06 -9.76 -5.88
N PHE A 221 -0.49 -10.92 -5.39
CA PHE A 221 0.39 -12.06 -5.08
C PHE A 221 1.52 -11.74 -4.10
N ASN A 222 1.35 -10.77 -3.21
CA ASN A 222 2.35 -10.46 -2.21
C ASN A 222 2.30 -11.50 -1.09
N THR A 223 3.45 -11.84 -0.52
CA THR A 223 3.57 -12.74 0.64
C THR A 223 4.48 -12.07 1.66
N GLY A 224 3.98 -11.84 2.87
CA GLY A 224 4.74 -11.11 3.90
C GLY A 224 3.88 -10.15 4.71
N ILE A 225 4.59 -9.17 5.29
CA ILE A 225 4.00 -7.99 5.92
C ILE A 225 4.43 -6.70 5.20
N ALA A 226 3.54 -5.72 5.14
CA ALA A 226 3.82 -4.36 4.61
C ALA A 226 4.33 -4.32 3.17
N ASN A 227 3.65 -5.03 2.26
CA ASN A 227 4.00 -5.03 0.84
C ASN A 227 2.95 -4.29 0.01
N ALA A 228 3.41 -3.54 -0.98
CA ALA A 228 2.58 -3.02 -2.06
C ALA A 228 3.15 -3.49 -3.41
N GLY A 229 2.31 -3.51 -4.43
CA GLY A 229 2.69 -3.88 -5.78
C GLY A 229 2.48 -5.36 -6.08
N LEU A 230 3.48 -5.99 -6.68
CA LEU A 230 3.38 -7.33 -7.25
C LEU A 230 4.48 -8.23 -6.67
N LEU A 231 4.10 -9.45 -6.27
CA LEU A 231 5.03 -10.53 -5.88
C LEU A 231 6.01 -10.14 -4.75
N SER A 232 5.64 -9.21 -3.89
CA SER A 232 6.48 -8.67 -2.80
C SER A 232 7.77 -8.02 -3.30
N LEU A 233 7.84 -7.62 -4.58
CA LEU A 233 9.02 -6.99 -5.16
C LEU A 233 9.38 -5.66 -4.49
N GLY A 234 8.39 -4.99 -3.90
CA GLY A 234 8.63 -3.83 -3.02
C GLY A 234 9.60 -4.15 -1.88
N ARG A 235 9.70 -5.42 -1.45
CA ARG A 235 10.64 -5.89 -0.42
C ARG A 235 12.00 -6.35 -0.98
N LEU A 236 12.07 -6.80 -2.23
CA LEU A 236 13.31 -7.31 -2.85
C LEU A 236 14.38 -6.22 -3.05
N VAL A 237 13.93 -4.97 -3.16
CA VAL A 237 14.79 -3.79 -3.23
C VAL A 237 15.52 -3.51 -1.89
N LEU A 238 15.17 -4.21 -0.81
CA LEU A 238 15.70 -4.04 0.55
C LEU A 238 16.69 -5.12 1.00
N LEU A 239 17.27 -5.91 0.09
CA LEU A 239 18.20 -6.98 0.44
C LEU A 239 19.52 -6.95 -0.35
N ALA A 240 19.95 -5.77 -0.82
CA ALA A 240 21.29 -5.61 -1.35
C ALA A 240 22.26 -5.28 -0.19
N THR A 241 22.72 -6.32 0.51
CA THR A 241 23.92 -6.26 1.37
C THR A 241 25.18 -6.32 0.52
#